data_AF-A0AAJ6U4J8-F1
#
_entry.id   AF-A0AAJ6U4J8-F1
#
_cell.length_a   1.000
_cell.length_b   1.000
_cell.length_c   1.000
_cell.angle_alpha   90.00
_cell.angle_beta   90.00
_cell.angle_gamma   90.00
#
_symmetry.space_group_name_H-M   'P 1'
#
loop_
_entity.id
_entity.type
_entity.pdbx_description
1 polymer ?
#
loop_
_entity_poly.entity_id
_entity_poly.type
_entity_poly.pdbx_seq_one_letter_code
_entity_poly.pdbx_strand_id
1 'polypeptide(L)'
;MKRTGLPARDLRALDPVLSYPSSILGRERAIVVSLEHIRAIITSKEVLLINYNNPLVVQFVQDLQHRIVFGNNNVTSPHQAMDHTGKEMEDSAEVTWGSPILNTLHSSAKSLSKRKAPTFNFVNMKSQEIEGEGANSTINVSVAAGSKALPFEFKALEACLESACRCLETETRTLEEEAYPALDELTSKISTLNLERVRQIKSRLVALSGRVQKVRDELENLLDDDNDMAEMYLTEKVVARAVDQISTIGEVYDGEREVDDDSVDD
;
A
#
# COMPACT_ATOMS: atom_id res chain seq x y z
N MET A 1 20.42 -11.86 -1.32
CA MET A 1 19.86 -11.23 -0.10
C MET A 1 20.76 -10.17 0.56
N LYS A 2 22.09 -10.14 0.35
CA LYS A 2 22.96 -9.05 0.89
C LYS A 2 22.54 -7.62 0.47
N ARG A 3 21.75 -7.48 -0.59
CA ARG A 3 21.28 -6.20 -1.13
C ARG A 3 20.21 -5.51 -0.28
N THR A 4 19.46 -6.22 0.55
CA THR A 4 18.39 -5.62 1.37
C THR A 4 18.84 -5.30 2.80
N GLY A 5 20.02 -5.79 3.22
CA GLY A 5 20.53 -5.55 4.57
C GLY A 5 19.72 -6.23 5.69
N LEU A 6 18.78 -7.11 5.35
CA LEU A 6 17.89 -7.72 6.34
C LEU A 6 18.65 -8.72 7.24
N PRO A 7 18.45 -8.66 8.56
CA PRO A 7 18.98 -9.66 9.47
C PRO A 7 18.33 -11.02 9.22
N ALA A 8 19.08 -12.10 9.47
CA ALA A 8 18.60 -13.47 9.23
C ALA A 8 17.29 -13.81 9.97
N ARG A 9 17.02 -13.16 11.11
CA ARG A 9 15.78 -13.30 11.88
C ARG A 9 14.54 -12.87 11.08
N ASP A 10 14.65 -11.79 10.30
CA ASP A 10 13.51 -11.25 9.54
C ASP A 10 13.20 -12.14 8.33
N LEU A 11 14.22 -12.78 7.76
CA LEU A 11 14.04 -13.73 6.67
C LEU A 11 13.27 -14.99 7.11
N ARG A 12 13.34 -15.35 8.39
CA ARG A 12 12.58 -16.49 8.93
C ARG A 12 11.08 -16.24 8.87
N ALA A 13 10.61 -15.00 9.02
CA ALA A 13 9.19 -14.65 8.88
C ALA A 13 8.62 -15.04 7.50
N LEU A 14 9.51 -15.21 6.51
CA LEU A 14 9.15 -15.56 5.15
C LEU A 14 9.38 -17.04 4.81
N ASP A 15 9.90 -17.84 5.75
CA ASP A 15 10.15 -19.26 5.53
C ASP A 15 8.83 -20.02 5.37
N PRO A 16 8.57 -20.66 4.21
CA PRO A 16 7.34 -21.41 3.97
C PRO A 16 7.14 -22.59 4.94
N VAL A 17 8.21 -23.12 5.53
CA VAL A 17 8.17 -24.26 6.46
C VAL A 17 7.82 -23.80 7.88
N LEU A 18 8.04 -22.51 8.18
CA LEU A 18 7.76 -21.92 9.48
C LEU A 18 6.47 -21.09 9.38
N SER A 19 5.37 -21.59 9.95
CA SER A 19 4.12 -20.82 10.06
C SER A 19 4.27 -19.66 11.05
N TYR A 20 4.96 -18.60 10.62
CA TYR A 20 4.99 -17.34 11.35
C TYR A 20 3.66 -16.60 11.23
N PRO A 21 3.25 -15.87 12.28
CA PRO A 21 2.05 -15.04 12.26
C PRO A 21 2.16 -13.92 11.21
N SER A 22 1.05 -13.24 10.99
CA SER A 22 1.03 -12.00 10.21
C SER A 22 2.02 -10.99 10.78
N SER A 23 2.83 -10.33 9.95
CA SER A 23 3.81 -9.33 10.36
C SER A 23 4.13 -8.32 9.27
N ILE A 24 4.37 -7.06 9.64
CA ILE A 24 4.82 -5.96 8.78
C ILE A 24 6.00 -5.30 9.46
N LEU A 25 7.21 -5.49 8.93
CA LEU A 25 8.44 -5.00 9.56
C LEU A 25 9.07 -3.93 8.68
N GLY A 26 9.04 -2.68 9.14
CA GLY A 26 9.88 -1.60 8.61
C GLY A 26 11.35 -1.84 8.93
N ARG A 27 12.21 -1.75 7.91
CA ARG A 27 13.67 -1.77 8.05
C ARG A 27 14.29 -0.71 7.16
N GLU A 28 15.54 -0.40 7.47
CA GLU A 28 16.33 0.67 6.85
C GLU A 28 16.31 0.72 5.30
N ARG A 29 16.14 -0.44 4.65
CA ARG A 29 16.21 -0.59 3.19
C ARG A 29 15.09 -1.44 2.59
N ALA A 30 14.19 -1.95 3.41
CA ALA A 30 13.14 -2.85 2.98
C ALA A 30 11.99 -2.91 3.97
N ILE A 31 10.79 -3.22 3.49
CA ILE A 31 9.65 -3.62 4.31
C ILE A 31 9.47 -5.12 4.13
N VAL A 32 9.45 -5.87 5.23
CA VAL A 32 9.19 -7.31 5.20
C VAL A 32 7.72 -7.54 5.52
N VAL A 33 7.00 -8.17 4.60
CA VAL A 33 5.56 -8.41 4.72
C VAL A 33 5.28 -9.90 4.74
N SER A 34 4.59 -10.33 5.78
CA SER A 34 4.05 -11.66 5.98
C SER A 34 2.56 -11.51 6.26
N LEU A 35 1.72 -11.60 5.25
CA LEU A 35 0.27 -11.44 5.39
C LEU A 35 -0.44 -12.53 4.61
N GLU A 36 -1.22 -13.37 5.29
CA GLU A 36 -1.93 -14.50 4.65
C GLU A 36 -0.98 -15.33 3.76
N HIS A 37 -1.26 -15.43 2.46
CA HIS A 37 -0.44 -16.16 1.49
C HIS A 37 0.72 -15.35 0.92
N ILE A 38 0.83 -14.06 1.27
CA ILE A 38 1.85 -13.16 0.77
C ILE A 38 3.04 -13.17 1.73
N ARG A 39 4.19 -13.52 1.17
CA ARG A 39 5.51 -13.42 1.80
C ARG A 39 6.38 -12.59 0.88
N ALA A 40 6.64 -11.34 1.25
CA ALA A 40 7.25 -10.35 0.38
C ALA A 40 8.35 -9.55 1.08
N ILE A 41 9.36 -9.17 0.30
CA ILE A 41 10.31 -8.12 0.67
C ILE A 41 10.10 -6.97 -0.31
N ILE A 42 9.62 -5.85 0.20
CA ILE A 42 9.39 -4.63 -0.57
C ILE A 42 10.62 -3.75 -0.41
N THR A 43 11.16 -3.26 -1.51
CA THR A 43 12.20 -2.22 -1.52
C THR A 43 11.63 -0.95 -2.16
N SER A 44 12.40 0.12 -2.29
CA SER A 44 11.94 1.34 -2.98
C SER A 44 11.77 1.19 -4.50
N LYS A 45 12.12 0.04 -5.10
CA LYS A 45 12.10 -0.15 -6.57
C LYS A 45 11.52 -1.48 -7.03
N GLU A 46 11.57 -2.51 -6.20
CA GLU A 46 11.16 -3.87 -6.55
C GLU A 46 10.51 -4.58 -5.36
N VAL A 47 9.65 -5.56 -5.66
CA VAL A 47 9.07 -6.49 -4.67
C VAL A 47 9.60 -7.89 -4.95
N LEU A 48 10.18 -8.53 -3.93
CA LEU A 48 10.64 -9.91 -4.00
C LEU A 48 9.61 -10.80 -3.30
N LEU A 49 8.98 -11.69 -4.05
CA LEU A 49 7.99 -12.64 -3.53
C LEU A 49 8.61 -14.01 -3.29
N ILE A 50 8.24 -14.61 -2.17
CA ILE A 50 8.61 -15.97 -1.81
C ILE A 50 7.43 -16.90 -2.11
N ASN A 51 7.73 -18.09 -2.61
CA ASN A 51 6.75 -19.11 -2.95
C ASN A 51 5.71 -18.67 -4.01
N TYR A 52 6.19 -18.26 -5.19
CA TYR A 52 5.36 -17.82 -6.32
C TYR A 52 4.49 -18.92 -6.98
N ASN A 53 4.66 -20.18 -6.57
CA ASN A 53 3.89 -21.32 -7.12
C ASN A 53 2.44 -21.35 -6.61
N ASN A 54 2.09 -20.53 -5.62
CA ASN A 54 0.73 -20.42 -5.11
C ASN A 54 -0.16 -19.59 -6.08
N PRO A 55 -1.31 -20.11 -6.56
CA PRO A 55 -2.23 -19.38 -7.44
C PRO A 55 -2.71 -18.03 -6.89
N LEU A 56 -2.87 -17.91 -5.57
CA LEU A 56 -3.27 -16.67 -4.91
C LEU A 56 -2.17 -15.60 -5.05
N VAL A 57 -0.90 -16.01 -5.02
CA VAL A 57 0.24 -15.10 -5.24
C VAL A 57 0.31 -14.67 -6.71
N VAL A 58 -0.07 -15.53 -7.66
CA VAL A 58 -0.15 -15.16 -9.09
C VAL A 58 -1.20 -14.08 -9.33
N GLN A 59 -2.38 -14.19 -8.72
CA GLN A 59 -3.42 -13.15 -8.77
C GLN A 59 -2.90 -11.84 -8.17
N PHE A 60 -2.27 -11.90 -7.00
CA PHE A 60 -1.63 -10.74 -6.38
C PHE A 60 -0.60 -10.06 -7.31
N VAL A 61 0.25 -10.83 -8.01
CA VAL A 61 1.25 -10.26 -8.93
C VAL A 61 0.59 -9.47 -10.06
N GLN A 62 -0.52 -9.98 -10.62
CA GLN A 62 -1.27 -9.29 -11.68
C GLN A 62 -1.84 -7.96 -11.17
N ASP A 63 -2.44 -7.98 -9.99
CA ASP A 63 -2.99 -6.78 -9.35
C ASP A 63 -1.91 -5.74 -9.06
N LEU A 64 -0.77 -6.19 -8.51
CA LEU A 64 0.38 -5.33 -8.21
C LEU A 64 0.95 -4.71 -9.49
N GLN A 65 1.13 -5.50 -10.55
CA GLN A 65 1.62 -5.00 -11.84
C GLN A 65 0.66 -3.96 -12.42
N HIS A 66 -0.63 -4.23 -12.40
CA HIS A 66 -1.64 -3.31 -12.89
C HIS A 66 -1.63 -1.99 -12.08
N ARG A 67 -1.49 -2.08 -10.75
CA ARG A 67 -1.40 -0.91 -9.86
C ARG A 67 -0.13 -0.09 -10.09
N ILE A 68 1.01 -0.73 -10.33
CA ILE A 68 2.27 -0.02 -10.60
C ILE A 68 2.21 0.69 -11.96
N VAL A 69 1.65 0.05 -12.99
CA VAL A 69 1.62 0.57 -14.37
C VAL A 69 0.51 1.60 -14.60
N PHE A 70 -0.67 1.40 -13.99
CA PHE A 70 -1.88 2.20 -14.25
C PHE A 70 -2.38 3.00 -13.04
N GLY A 71 -1.83 2.77 -11.84
CA GLY A 71 -2.28 3.39 -10.59
C GLY A 71 -1.72 4.79 -10.38
N ASN A 72 -2.35 5.77 -11.03
CA ASN A 72 -2.28 7.20 -10.68
C ASN A 72 -3.68 7.82 -10.44
N ASN A 73 -4.73 7.01 -10.29
CA ASN A 73 -6.09 7.49 -10.05
C ASN A 73 -6.49 7.17 -8.61
N ASN A 74 -6.35 8.15 -7.72
CA ASN A 74 -6.96 8.09 -6.40
C ASN A 74 -8.49 8.00 -6.57
N VAL A 75 -9.09 7.04 -5.87
CA VAL A 75 -10.52 7.03 -5.58
C VAL A 75 -10.80 8.22 -4.66
N THR A 76 -11.21 9.35 -5.24
CA THR A 76 -11.92 10.38 -4.48
C THR A 76 -13.35 9.91 -4.38
N SER A 77 -13.77 9.37 -3.23
CA SER A 77 -15.19 9.30 -2.90
C SER A 77 -15.78 10.71 -3.03
N PRO A 78 -16.96 10.89 -3.66
CA PRO A 78 -17.58 12.19 -3.76
C PRO A 78 -18.22 12.54 -2.42
N HIS A 79 -17.42 13.00 -1.44
CA HIS A 79 -17.98 13.82 -0.36
C HIS A 79 -18.08 15.26 -0.87
N GLN A 80 -19.17 15.52 -1.60
CA GLN A 80 -19.61 16.88 -1.89
C GLN A 80 -20.07 17.54 -0.58
N ALA A 81 -19.70 18.82 -0.49
CA ALA A 81 -19.96 19.76 0.58
C ALA A 81 -21.41 19.70 1.10
N MET A 82 -21.55 19.75 2.41
CA MET A 82 -22.74 20.32 3.04
C MET A 82 -22.32 21.38 4.07
N ASP A 83 -22.84 22.57 3.82
CA ASP A 83 -22.69 23.80 4.59
C ASP A 83 -23.03 23.64 6.08
N HIS A 84 -22.34 24.45 6.88
CA HIS A 84 -22.52 24.56 8.32
C HIS A 84 -23.68 25.51 8.64
N THR A 85 -24.78 25.02 9.20
CA THR A 85 -25.68 25.84 10.04
C THR A 85 -26.38 25.01 11.13
N GLY A 86 -25.82 25.07 12.35
CA GLY A 86 -26.47 25.12 13.68
C GLY A 86 -27.57 24.12 14.09
N LYS A 87 -27.25 23.25 15.06
CA LYS A 87 -27.82 23.22 16.43
C LYS A 87 -27.22 22.08 17.26
N GLU A 88 -26.81 22.39 18.48
CA GLU A 88 -26.42 21.44 19.53
C GLU A 88 -27.68 20.71 20.07
N MET A 89 -27.58 19.39 20.32
CA MET A 89 -27.85 18.73 21.62
C MET A 89 -27.76 17.18 21.50
N GLU A 90 -26.94 16.60 22.39
CA GLU A 90 -26.95 15.26 23.04
C GLU A 90 -27.26 13.92 22.32
N ASP A 91 -26.27 13.03 22.49
CA ASP A 91 -26.33 11.65 23.00
C ASP A 91 -26.43 10.44 22.05
N SER A 92 -25.69 9.42 22.49
CA SER A 92 -25.76 7.99 22.17
C SER A 92 -25.08 7.46 20.90
N ALA A 93 -24.27 6.43 21.15
CA ALA A 93 -23.37 5.74 20.25
C ALA A 93 -24.08 4.77 19.30
N GLU A 94 -23.65 4.70 18.04
CA GLU A 94 -23.67 3.47 17.22
C GLU A 94 -22.77 3.66 15.98
N VAL A 95 -21.63 2.96 15.93
CA VAL A 95 -20.78 2.87 14.72
C VAL A 95 -21.13 1.56 14.03
N THR A 96 -22.07 1.63 13.09
CA THR A 96 -22.45 0.53 12.20
C THR A 96 -21.71 0.71 10.87
N TRP A 97 -20.62 -0.03 10.67
CA TRP A 97 -20.02 -0.21 9.34
C TRP A 97 -20.96 -1.08 8.50
N GLY A 98 -21.88 -0.41 7.80
CA GLY A 98 -22.92 -1.06 7.00
C GLY A 98 -22.35 -1.83 5.80
N SER A 99 -22.79 -3.08 5.68
CA SER A 99 -22.58 -3.96 4.53
C SER A 99 -23.16 -3.36 3.24
N PRO A 100 -22.54 -3.58 2.06
CA PRO A 100 -23.11 -3.13 0.80
C PRO A 100 -24.29 -4.03 0.36
N ILE A 101 -25.44 -3.38 0.15
CA ILE A 101 -26.66 -3.98 -0.39
C ILE A 101 -26.49 -4.26 -1.89
N LEU A 102 -26.93 -5.46 -2.25
CA LEU A 102 -26.99 -6.07 -3.57
C LEU A 102 -28.08 -5.39 -4.43
N ASN A 103 -27.71 -4.85 -5.60
CA ASN A 103 -28.68 -4.50 -6.64
C ASN A 103 -28.45 -5.35 -7.89
N THR A 104 -29.32 -6.35 -8.03
CA THR A 104 -29.60 -7.08 -9.25
C THR A 104 -30.44 -6.19 -10.16
N LEU A 105 -30.04 -6.00 -11.43
CA LEU A 105 -30.96 -5.66 -12.51
C LEU A 105 -30.40 -6.17 -13.86
N HIS A 106 -31.23 -6.98 -14.51
CA HIS A 106 -31.07 -7.57 -15.82
C HIS A 106 -31.74 -6.67 -16.86
N SER A 107 -31.09 -6.36 -18.00
CA SER A 107 -31.74 -6.25 -19.33
C SER A 107 -30.77 -5.83 -20.47
N SER A 108 -30.56 -6.76 -21.39
CA SER A 108 -30.62 -6.65 -22.86
C SER A 108 -30.11 -5.41 -23.64
N ALA A 109 -29.04 -5.67 -24.43
CA ALA A 109 -28.76 -5.28 -25.83
C ALA A 109 -29.08 -3.86 -26.37
N LYS A 110 -28.04 -3.16 -26.87
CA LYS A 110 -27.85 -2.76 -28.30
C LYS A 110 -26.65 -1.81 -28.51
N SER A 111 -25.84 -2.15 -29.53
CA SER A 111 -25.27 -1.28 -30.57
C SER A 111 -24.33 -0.10 -30.23
N LEU A 112 -23.06 -0.27 -30.64
CA LEU A 112 -22.23 0.62 -31.48
C LEU A 112 -21.90 2.05 -30.98
N SER A 113 -20.62 2.33 -30.73
CA SER A 113 -19.88 3.43 -31.39
C SER A 113 -18.40 3.50 -31.01
N LYS A 114 -17.58 3.61 -32.06
CA LYS A 114 -16.14 3.93 -32.09
C LYS A 114 -15.74 5.00 -31.07
N ARG A 115 -14.65 4.78 -30.33
CA ARG A 115 -13.79 5.88 -29.86
C ARG A 115 -12.32 5.58 -30.13
N LYS A 116 -11.71 6.54 -30.82
CA LYS A 116 -10.30 6.66 -31.20
C LYS A 116 -9.39 6.67 -29.97
N ALA A 117 -8.19 6.10 -30.14
CA ALA A 117 -7.04 6.36 -29.28
C ALA A 117 -6.69 7.87 -29.26
N PRO A 118 -6.30 8.46 -28.12
CA PRO A 118 -5.72 9.78 -28.12
C PRO A 118 -4.21 9.68 -28.38
N THR A 119 -3.80 10.38 -29.43
CA THR A 119 -2.43 10.72 -29.78
C THR A 119 -1.82 11.61 -28.70
N PHE A 120 -0.60 11.32 -28.27
CA PHE A 120 0.19 12.14 -27.36
C PHE A 120 0.50 13.50 -28.00
N ASN A 121 0.14 14.58 -27.32
CA ASN A 121 0.61 15.93 -27.65
C ASN A 121 1.85 16.25 -26.81
N PHE A 122 2.98 16.34 -27.49
CA PHE A 122 4.25 16.86 -26.99
C PHE A 122 4.13 18.39 -26.95
N VAL A 123 4.26 19.04 -25.79
CA VAL A 123 4.36 20.50 -25.74
C VAL A 123 5.82 20.91 -25.79
N ASN A 124 6.09 21.62 -26.88
CA ASN A 124 7.34 22.20 -27.33
C ASN A 124 7.77 23.37 -26.43
N MET A 125 9.05 23.39 -26.12
CA MET A 125 9.74 24.47 -25.41
C MET A 125 10.03 25.59 -26.41
N LYS A 126 9.64 26.84 -26.12
CA LYS A 126 10.11 28.01 -26.87
C LYS A 126 10.45 29.16 -25.92
N SER A 127 11.74 29.51 -25.95
CA SER A 127 12.32 30.71 -25.36
C SER A 127 11.91 31.96 -26.15
N GLN A 128 11.71 33.09 -25.48
CA GLN A 128 12.12 34.42 -25.97
C GLN A 128 12.20 35.46 -24.84
N GLU A 129 13.01 36.47 -25.07
CA GLU A 129 13.75 37.32 -24.13
C GLU A 129 12.95 38.45 -23.42
N ILE A 130 13.33 38.63 -22.14
CA ILE A 130 13.68 39.83 -21.35
C ILE A 130 13.17 41.23 -21.81
N GLU A 131 12.53 41.96 -20.89
CA GLU A 131 12.87 43.35 -20.51
C GLU A 131 12.09 43.82 -19.25
N GLY A 132 12.75 44.52 -18.32
CA GLY A 132 12.09 45.49 -17.42
C GLY A 132 12.03 45.18 -15.91
N GLU A 133 13.04 45.67 -15.19
CA GLU A 133 13.18 46.10 -13.79
C GLU A 133 12.00 46.05 -12.77
N GLY A 134 12.31 45.59 -11.55
CA GLY A 134 11.99 46.36 -10.33
C GLY A 134 10.92 45.83 -9.35
N ALA A 135 11.41 45.30 -8.21
CA ALA A 135 10.79 45.27 -6.87
C ALA A 135 9.78 44.16 -6.49
N ASN A 136 10.32 43.20 -5.72
CA ASN A 136 9.74 42.44 -4.60
C ASN A 136 8.32 41.86 -4.78
N SER A 137 8.24 40.70 -5.43
CA SER A 137 7.14 39.76 -5.22
C SER A 137 7.65 38.55 -4.45
N THR A 138 7.23 38.44 -3.20
CA THR A 138 7.30 37.23 -2.39
C THR A 138 6.77 36.07 -3.23
N ILE A 139 7.64 35.16 -3.66
CA ILE A 139 7.22 33.91 -4.28
C ILE A 139 6.64 33.06 -3.16
N ASN A 140 5.36 33.28 -2.86
CA ASN A 140 4.51 32.31 -2.22
C ASN A 140 4.47 31.11 -3.16
N VAL A 141 5.32 30.11 -2.89
CA VAL A 141 5.13 28.76 -3.42
C VAL A 141 3.86 28.24 -2.76
N SER A 142 2.73 28.62 -3.34
CA SER A 142 1.49 27.88 -3.21
C SER A 142 1.77 26.54 -3.88
N VAL A 143 2.17 25.56 -3.07
CA VAL A 143 2.14 24.16 -3.47
C VAL A 143 0.66 23.83 -3.65
N ALA A 144 0.15 24.13 -4.84
CA ALA A 144 -1.06 23.50 -5.33
C ALA A 144 -0.87 22.01 -5.10
N ALA A 145 -1.81 21.39 -4.40
CA ALA A 145 -1.85 19.96 -4.14
C ALA A 145 -2.01 19.21 -5.48
N GLY A 146 -0.93 19.17 -6.26
CA GLY A 146 -0.77 18.25 -7.36
C GLY A 146 -0.72 16.86 -6.73
N SER A 147 -1.54 15.96 -7.25
CA SER A 147 -1.67 14.58 -6.81
C SER A 147 -0.29 13.90 -6.82
N LYS A 148 0.45 13.96 -5.70
CA LYS A 148 1.74 13.30 -5.57
C LYS A 148 1.45 11.80 -5.61
N ALA A 149 1.94 11.14 -6.65
CA ALA A 149 1.87 9.69 -6.74
C ALA A 149 2.52 9.08 -5.50
N LEU A 150 1.85 8.09 -4.89
CA LEU A 150 2.40 7.36 -3.76
C LEU A 150 3.77 6.75 -4.12
N PRO A 151 4.78 6.80 -3.23
CA PRO A 151 6.03 6.09 -3.40
C PRO A 151 5.81 4.58 -3.68
N PHE A 152 6.75 3.97 -4.39
CA PHE A 152 6.63 2.58 -4.85
C PHE A 152 6.36 1.61 -3.68
N GLU A 153 7.09 1.78 -2.57
CA GLU A 153 6.98 0.93 -1.40
C GLU A 153 5.57 0.93 -0.80
N PHE A 154 4.88 2.08 -0.83
CA PHE A 154 3.52 2.18 -0.31
C PHE A 154 2.48 1.66 -1.30
N LYS A 155 2.68 1.82 -2.62
CA LYS A 155 1.85 1.14 -3.63
C LYS A 155 1.94 -0.38 -3.51
N ALA A 156 3.14 -0.90 -3.24
CA ALA A 156 3.36 -2.32 -3.02
C ALA A 156 2.73 -2.81 -1.71
N LEU A 157 2.92 -2.06 -0.61
CA LEU A 157 2.35 -2.40 0.69
C LEU A 157 0.80 -2.38 0.66
N GLU A 158 0.21 -1.37 0.01
CA GLU A 158 -1.24 -1.29 -0.21
C GLU A 158 -1.77 -2.52 -0.95
N ALA A 159 -1.10 -2.95 -2.03
CA ALA A 159 -1.50 -4.15 -2.76
C ALA A 159 -1.42 -5.42 -1.88
N CYS A 160 -0.40 -5.53 -1.02
CA CYS A 160 -0.27 -6.66 -0.10
C CYS A 160 -1.43 -6.69 0.90
N LEU A 161 -1.77 -5.54 1.49
CA LEU A 161 -2.87 -5.40 2.44
C LEU A 161 -4.22 -5.68 1.78
N GLU A 162 -4.46 -5.11 0.60
CA GLU A 162 -5.68 -5.34 -0.17
C GLU A 162 -5.87 -6.83 -0.46
N SER A 163 -4.83 -7.51 -0.93
CA SER A 163 -4.93 -8.94 -1.23
C SER A 163 -5.13 -9.79 0.03
N ALA A 164 -4.55 -9.41 1.17
CA ALA A 164 -4.78 -10.10 2.44
C ALA A 164 -6.23 -9.93 2.91
N CYS A 165 -6.75 -8.70 2.87
CA CYS A 165 -8.16 -8.40 3.20
C CYS A 165 -9.12 -9.15 2.28
N ARG A 166 -8.88 -9.14 0.96
CA ARG A 166 -9.72 -9.84 -0.03
C ARG A 166 -9.74 -11.35 0.23
N CYS A 167 -8.61 -11.93 0.65
CA CYS A 167 -8.52 -13.35 1.01
C CYS A 167 -9.40 -13.67 2.23
N LEU A 168 -9.27 -12.88 3.31
CA LEU A 168 -10.04 -13.03 4.54
C LEU A 168 -11.54 -12.82 4.30
N GLU A 169 -11.90 -11.82 3.49
CA GLU A 169 -13.29 -11.53 3.12
C GLU A 169 -13.92 -12.66 2.32
N THR A 170 -13.19 -13.20 1.33
CA THR A 170 -13.68 -14.33 0.52
C THR A 170 -13.95 -15.55 1.39
N GLU A 171 -13.03 -15.88 2.31
CA GLU A 171 -13.20 -17.01 3.22
C GLU A 171 -14.35 -16.79 4.22
N THR A 172 -14.54 -15.55 4.69
CA THR A 172 -15.68 -15.16 5.54
C THR A 172 -16.99 -15.38 4.80
N ARG A 173 -17.09 -14.90 3.56
CA ARG A 173 -18.27 -15.08 2.71
C ARG A 173 -18.59 -16.54 2.46
N THR A 174 -17.59 -17.36 2.12
CA THR A 174 -17.78 -18.81 1.95
C THR A 174 -18.28 -19.46 3.23
N LEU A 175 -17.74 -19.05 4.39
CA LEU A 175 -18.17 -19.58 5.68
C LEU A 175 -19.61 -19.19 6.01
N GLU A 176 -20.03 -17.97 5.69
CA GLU A 176 -21.42 -17.52 5.83
C GLU A 176 -22.37 -18.35 4.96
N GLU A 177 -22.03 -18.52 3.67
CA GLU A 177 -22.81 -19.32 2.71
C GLU A 177 -22.98 -20.78 3.17
N GLU A 178 -22.00 -21.35 3.88
CA GLU A 178 -22.09 -22.69 4.46
C GLU A 178 -22.81 -22.74 5.83
N ALA A 179 -22.70 -21.67 6.63
CA ALA A 179 -23.21 -21.61 7.99
C ALA A 179 -24.75 -21.55 8.04
N TYR A 180 -25.37 -20.69 7.24
CA TYR A 180 -26.83 -20.53 7.27
C TYR A 180 -27.58 -21.84 6.98
N PRO A 181 -27.26 -22.59 5.90
CA PRO A 181 -27.92 -23.88 5.64
C PRO A 181 -27.66 -24.92 6.73
N ALA A 182 -26.45 -24.95 7.32
CA ALA A 182 -26.11 -25.90 8.38
C ALA A 182 -26.89 -25.62 9.69
N LEU A 183 -27.11 -24.34 10.02
CA LEU A 183 -27.90 -23.93 11.18
C LEU A 183 -29.40 -24.21 10.97
N ASP A 184 -29.93 -23.95 9.78
CA ASP A 184 -31.32 -24.28 9.43
C ASP A 184 -31.57 -25.80 9.52
N GLU A 185 -30.66 -26.59 8.95
CA GLU A 185 -30.73 -28.05 9.00
C GLU A 185 -30.64 -28.59 10.44
N LEU A 186 -29.78 -28.02 11.27
CA LEU A 186 -29.67 -28.37 12.69
C LEU A 186 -30.94 -28.00 13.47
N THR A 187 -31.54 -26.85 13.17
CA THR A 187 -32.78 -26.37 13.78
C THR A 187 -33.96 -27.26 13.41
N SER A 188 -33.99 -27.76 12.17
CA SER A 188 -34.99 -28.73 11.70
C SER A 188 -34.79 -30.12 12.32
N LYS A 189 -33.54 -30.60 12.41
CA LYS A 189 -33.21 -31.93 12.93
C LYS A 189 -31.91 -31.90 13.74
N ILE A 190 -32.05 -32.15 15.04
CA ILE A 190 -30.91 -32.37 15.93
C ILE A 190 -30.36 -33.78 15.66
N SER A 191 -29.17 -33.85 15.07
CA SER A 191 -28.46 -35.10 14.80
C SER A 191 -26.96 -34.93 15.03
N THR A 192 -26.25 -36.03 15.27
CA THR A 192 -24.79 -36.02 15.46
C THR A 192 -24.06 -35.48 14.23
N LEU A 193 -24.56 -35.78 13.03
CA LEU A 193 -24.02 -35.27 11.77
C LEU A 193 -24.15 -33.74 11.68
N ASN A 194 -25.32 -33.19 12.01
CA ASN A 194 -25.58 -31.75 11.92
C ASN A 194 -24.80 -30.97 12.98
N LEU A 195 -24.70 -31.51 14.19
CA LEU A 195 -23.86 -30.93 15.25
C LEU A 195 -22.38 -30.91 14.86
N GLU A 196 -21.87 -31.99 14.24
CA GLU A 196 -20.49 -32.05 13.78
C GLU A 196 -20.24 -31.07 12.63
N ARG A 197 -21.19 -30.93 11.68
CA ARG A 197 -21.11 -29.92 10.61
C ARG A 197 -21.03 -28.50 11.19
N VAL A 198 -21.91 -28.15 12.13
CA VAL A 198 -21.90 -26.82 12.79
C VAL A 198 -20.62 -26.63 13.62
N ARG A 199 -20.12 -27.68 14.27
CA ARG A 199 -18.85 -27.64 15.00
C ARG A 199 -17.67 -27.35 14.07
N GLN A 200 -17.60 -27.99 12.91
CA GLN A 200 -16.55 -27.75 11.92
C GLN A 200 -16.58 -26.31 11.39
N ILE A 201 -17.79 -25.80 11.10
CA ILE A 201 -17.98 -24.39 10.71
C ILE A 201 -17.52 -23.46 11.84
N LYS A 202 -17.90 -23.72 13.09
CA LYS A 202 -17.43 -22.95 14.25
C LYS A 202 -15.90 -23.00 14.38
N SER A 203 -15.27 -24.15 14.21
CA SER A 203 -13.81 -24.28 14.27
C SER A 203 -13.13 -23.44 13.18
N ARG A 204 -13.65 -23.45 11.95
CA ARG A 204 -13.17 -22.59 10.86
C ARG A 204 -13.38 -21.11 11.17
N LEU A 205 -14.54 -20.73 11.70
CA LEU A 205 -14.84 -19.36 12.11
C LEU A 205 -13.84 -18.86 13.15
N VAL A 206 -13.58 -19.65 14.20
CA VAL A 206 -12.62 -19.28 15.25
C VAL A 206 -11.21 -19.12 14.67
N ALA A 207 -10.79 -20.01 13.77
CA ALA A 207 -9.49 -19.90 13.10
C ALA A 207 -9.40 -18.63 12.23
N LEU A 208 -10.46 -18.31 11.47
CA LEU A 208 -10.54 -17.13 10.62
C LEU A 208 -10.55 -15.84 11.46
N SER A 209 -11.37 -15.77 12.51
CA SER A 209 -11.37 -14.65 13.45
C SER A 209 -9.99 -14.44 14.08
N GLY A 210 -9.30 -15.52 14.44
CA GLY A 210 -7.92 -15.43 14.95
C GLY A 210 -6.91 -14.90 13.92
N ARG A 211 -7.09 -15.18 12.63
CA ARG A 211 -6.26 -14.62 11.55
C ARG A 211 -6.54 -13.13 11.33
N VAL A 212 -7.81 -12.73 11.24
CA VAL A 212 -8.23 -11.31 11.14
C VAL A 212 -7.67 -10.52 12.32
N GLN A 213 -7.81 -11.06 13.53
CA GLN A 213 -7.31 -10.45 14.75
C GLN A 213 -5.80 -10.18 14.68
N LYS A 214 -5.00 -11.16 14.23
CA LYS A 214 -3.55 -10.98 14.06
C LYS A 214 -3.19 -9.90 13.05
N VAL A 215 -3.93 -9.80 11.93
CA VAL A 215 -3.70 -8.73 10.95
C VAL A 215 -4.04 -7.37 11.56
N ARG A 216 -5.14 -7.27 12.31
CA ARG A 216 -5.51 -6.05 13.02
C ARG A 216 -4.46 -5.64 14.05
N ASP A 217 -4.04 -6.58 14.90
CA ASP A 217 -3.06 -6.32 15.96
C ASP A 217 -1.72 -5.86 15.37
N GLU A 218 -1.30 -6.44 14.23
CA GLU A 218 -0.08 -6.00 13.55
C GLU A 218 -0.20 -4.57 13.00
N LEU A 219 -1.36 -4.21 12.44
CA LEU A 219 -1.61 -2.86 11.96
C LEU A 219 -1.68 -1.85 13.11
N GLU A 220 -2.32 -2.23 14.23
CA GLU A 220 -2.39 -1.41 15.44
C GLU A 220 -1.00 -1.16 16.01
N ASN A 221 -0.21 -2.22 16.22
CA ASN A 221 1.17 -2.11 16.69
C ASN A 221 2.05 -1.23 15.78
N LEU A 222 1.89 -1.34 14.45
CA LEU A 222 2.64 -0.53 13.50
C LEU A 222 2.21 0.94 13.56
N LEU A 223 0.92 1.22 13.71
CA LEU A 223 0.39 2.58 13.76
C LEU A 223 0.67 3.28 15.10
N ASP A 224 0.90 2.51 16.16
CA ASP A 224 1.21 3.03 17.49
C ASP A 224 2.66 3.53 17.63
N ASP A 225 3.58 3.11 16.75
CA ASP A 225 5.00 3.50 16.78
C ASP A 225 5.45 4.27 15.52
N ASP A 226 5.57 5.59 15.67
CA ASP A 226 6.06 6.49 14.62
C ASP A 226 7.45 6.13 14.10
N ASN A 227 8.31 5.55 14.93
CA ASN A 227 9.65 5.14 14.52
C ASN A 227 9.58 3.94 13.56
N ASP A 228 8.72 2.96 13.86
CA ASP A 228 8.51 1.81 12.97
C ASP A 228 7.83 2.24 11.66
N MET A 229 6.93 3.23 11.70
CA MET A 229 6.36 3.83 10.50
C MET A 229 7.40 4.60 9.68
N ALA A 230 8.24 5.42 10.33
CA ALA A 230 9.33 6.14 9.67
C ALA A 230 10.32 5.18 9.01
N GLU A 231 10.49 3.98 9.58
CA GLU A 231 11.36 2.96 8.98
C GLU A 231 10.92 2.56 7.56
N MET A 232 9.63 2.69 7.24
CA MET A 232 9.05 2.31 5.95
C MET A 232 9.24 3.33 4.82
N TYR A 233 9.73 4.55 5.06
CA TYR A 233 9.94 5.57 4.03
C TYR A 233 11.22 5.31 3.21
N LEU A 234 11.19 4.26 2.39
CA LEU A 234 12.37 3.73 1.70
C LEU A 234 12.89 4.65 0.60
N THR A 235 11.99 5.29 -0.17
CA THR A 235 12.35 6.18 -1.27
C THR A 235 13.11 7.39 -0.74
N GLU A 236 12.62 8.00 0.34
CA GLU A 236 13.29 9.13 0.98
C GLU A 236 14.69 8.76 1.49
N LYS A 237 14.82 7.61 2.18
CA LYS A 237 16.12 7.11 2.64
C LYS A 237 17.11 6.86 1.51
N VAL A 238 16.64 6.40 0.36
CA VAL A 238 17.51 6.22 -0.82
C VAL A 238 17.95 7.56 -1.40
N VAL A 239 17.06 8.56 -1.43
CA VAL A 239 17.40 9.92 -1.91
C VAL A 239 18.38 10.61 -0.97
N ALA A 240 18.12 10.59 0.34
CA ALA A 240 19.00 11.20 1.35
C ALA A 240 20.43 10.64 1.26
N ARG A 241 20.57 9.31 1.17
CA ARG A 241 21.88 8.66 1.00
C ARG A 241 22.59 9.02 -0.29
N ALA A 242 21.86 9.25 -1.37
CA ALA A 242 22.46 9.68 -2.63
C ALA A 242 23.03 11.10 -2.50
N VAL A 243 22.34 12.00 -1.79
CA VAL A 243 22.82 13.37 -1.52
C VAL A 243 24.06 13.35 -0.64
N ASP A 244 24.07 12.56 0.45
CA ASP A 244 25.23 12.44 1.34
C ASP A 244 26.47 11.87 0.63
N GLN A 245 26.29 10.96 -0.33
CA GLN A 245 27.38 10.43 -1.14
C GLN A 245 27.93 11.47 -2.11
N ILE A 246 27.08 12.36 -2.63
CA ILE A 246 27.50 13.43 -3.55
C ILE A 246 28.27 14.52 -2.79
N SER A 247 27.83 14.89 -1.58
CA SER A 247 28.54 15.88 -0.75
C SER A 247 29.93 15.38 -0.32
N THR A 248 30.06 14.10 0.04
CA THR A 248 31.35 13.49 0.42
C THR A 248 32.39 13.53 -0.72
N ILE A 249 31.95 13.48 -1.99
CA ILE A 249 32.86 13.54 -3.14
C ILE A 249 33.30 14.99 -3.43
N GLY A 250 32.44 15.98 -3.15
CA GLY A 250 32.76 17.40 -3.36
C GLY A 250 33.88 17.93 -2.46
N GLU A 251 33.99 17.42 -1.23
CA GLU A 251 35.02 17.84 -0.26
C GLU A 251 36.43 17.33 -0.60
N VAL A 252 36.56 16.29 -1.43
CA VAL A 252 37.87 15.72 -1.82
C VAL A 252 38.55 16.53 -2.92
N TYR A 253 37.80 17.31 -3.71
CA TYR A 253 38.36 18.06 -4.85
C TYR A 253 38.72 19.52 -4.53
N ASP A 254 38.40 20.04 -3.35
CA ASP A 254 38.72 21.42 -2.96
C ASP A 254 40.04 21.55 -2.17
N GLY A 255 40.79 20.45 -2.01
CA GLY A 255 42.03 20.36 -1.24
C GLY A 255 43.34 20.55 -2.02
N GLU A 256 43.32 20.69 -3.35
CA GLU A 256 44.52 20.82 -4.19
C GLU A 256 44.53 22.18 -4.95
N ARG A 257 44.74 23.27 -4.22
CA ARG A 257 45.31 24.51 -4.78
C ARG A 257 46.43 24.97 -3.86
N GLU A 258 47.56 24.28 -3.91
CA GLU A 258 48.83 24.89 -3.53
C GLU A 258 49.19 25.90 -4.63
N VAL A 259 49.32 27.16 -4.23
CA VAL A 259 49.71 28.27 -5.08
C VAL A 259 51.24 28.24 -5.13
N ASP A 260 51.79 27.68 -6.21
CA ASP A 260 53.20 27.88 -6.56
C ASP A 260 53.36 29.32 -7.07
N ASP A 261 53.76 30.22 -6.16
CA ASP A 261 54.16 31.59 -6.46
C ASP A 261 55.62 31.59 -6.94
N ASP A 262 55.83 31.32 -8.23
CA ASP A 262 57.12 31.46 -8.90
C ASP A 262 57.40 32.94 -9.22
N SER A 263 58.33 33.52 -8.47
CA SER A 263 59.39 34.45 -8.87
C SER A 263 59.12 35.56 -9.91
N VAL A 264 59.35 36.83 -9.52
CA VAL A 264 59.91 37.86 -10.41
C VAL A 264 60.91 38.71 -9.61
N ASP A 265 62.21 38.43 -9.78
CA ASP A 265 63.30 39.38 -9.53
C ASP A 265 63.89 39.73 -10.90
N ASP A 266 63.85 41.01 -11.27
CA ASP A 266 64.70 41.65 -12.29
C ASP A 266 64.87 43.15 -11.94
#